data_AF-A0A2G6FKL7-F1
#
_entry.id   AF-A0A2G6FKL7-F1
#
_cell.length_a   1.000
_cell.length_b   1.000
_cell.length_c   1.000
_cell.angle_alpha   90.00
_cell.angle_beta   90.00
_cell.angle_gamma   90.00
#
_symmetry.space_group_name_H-M   'P 1'
#
loop_
_entity.id
_entity.type
_entity.pdbx_description
1 polymer ?
#
loop_
_entity_poly.entity_id
_entity_poly.type
_entity_poly.pdbx_seq_one_letter_code
_entity_poly.pdbx_strand_id
1 'polypeptide(L)'
;MARKKRVIKNKGKRSPQNSDAAIDDASQFFLENRIIALCSGLKQQILRKEMLTALRAESGVKAVQKALSSLVSQGIIKQRGENWQLSSSPYPKPLTAGVLTVNPRGFGFVALPHLPGRSSREKEPYIAEEAMNGAIHGDQVLVRPFPASLQRGNRPSYIVISIITPVPDILCGILREKRGRFQVSPDDSRIPFTIAVEKTELLGAKAGDAVQVQFSRQH
;
A
#
# COMPACT_ATOMS: atom_id res chain seq x y z
N MET A 1 -7.33 -25.52 -53.36
CA MET A 1 -8.04 -25.38 -52.07
C MET A 1 -7.08 -25.68 -50.94
N ALA A 2 -6.72 -24.69 -50.11
CA ALA A 2 -5.63 -24.77 -49.13
C ALA A 2 -6.11 -25.24 -47.74
N ARG A 3 -5.47 -26.28 -47.21
CA ARG A 3 -5.73 -26.90 -45.89
C ARG A 3 -5.05 -26.07 -44.78
N LYS A 4 -5.82 -25.33 -43.98
CA LYS A 4 -5.32 -24.65 -42.75
C LYS A 4 -5.08 -25.69 -41.65
N LYS A 5 -3.81 -25.92 -41.28
CA LYS A 5 -3.44 -26.64 -40.04
C LYS A 5 -3.67 -25.72 -38.85
N ARG A 6 -4.59 -26.10 -37.95
CA ARG A 6 -4.84 -25.44 -36.67
C ARG A 6 -3.71 -25.81 -35.70
N VAL A 7 -2.87 -24.85 -35.34
CA VAL A 7 -1.86 -25.01 -34.29
C VAL A 7 -2.56 -24.88 -32.93
N ILE A 8 -2.67 -25.98 -32.22
CA ILE A 8 -3.14 -26.00 -30.83
C ILE A 8 -1.98 -25.52 -29.95
N LYS A 9 -2.09 -24.30 -29.42
CA LYS A 9 -1.16 -23.80 -28.38
C LYS A 9 -1.49 -24.50 -27.06
N ASN A 10 -0.63 -25.43 -26.65
CA ASN A 10 -0.65 -26.02 -25.32
C ASN A 10 -0.52 -24.92 -24.26
N LYS A 11 -1.57 -24.71 -23.46
CA LYS A 11 -1.47 -23.97 -22.19
C LYS A 11 -0.72 -24.89 -21.21
N GLY A 12 0.54 -24.58 -20.93
CA GLY A 12 1.34 -25.29 -19.95
C GLY A 12 0.61 -25.32 -18.60
N LYS A 13 0.28 -26.52 -18.12
CA LYS A 13 -0.16 -26.74 -16.74
C LYS A 13 1.00 -26.38 -15.82
N ARG A 14 0.86 -25.31 -15.02
CA ARG A 14 1.80 -25.00 -13.94
C ARG A 14 1.69 -26.10 -12.89
N SER A 15 2.83 -26.69 -12.52
CA SER A 15 2.95 -27.72 -11.48
C SER A 15 2.63 -27.16 -10.09
N PRO A 16 1.98 -27.94 -9.21
CA PRO A 16 1.52 -27.50 -7.89
C PRO A 16 2.65 -27.18 -6.89
N GLN A 17 3.88 -27.68 -7.07
CA GLN A 17 4.99 -27.35 -6.15
C GLN A 17 5.44 -25.88 -6.22
N ASN A 18 5.19 -25.19 -7.34
CA ASN A 18 5.54 -23.78 -7.49
C ASN A 18 4.54 -22.83 -6.80
N SER A 19 3.34 -23.29 -6.43
CA SER A 19 2.37 -22.42 -5.75
C SER A 19 2.70 -22.21 -4.28
N ASP A 20 3.17 -23.24 -3.58
CA ASP A 20 3.40 -23.17 -2.14
C ASP A 20 4.60 -22.28 -1.80
N ALA A 21 5.68 -22.37 -2.57
CA ALA A 21 6.83 -21.49 -2.45
C ALA A 21 6.47 -20.02 -2.74
N ALA A 22 5.64 -19.76 -3.76
CA ALA A 22 5.19 -18.41 -4.08
C ALA A 22 4.30 -17.81 -2.99
N ILE A 23 3.50 -18.65 -2.31
CA ILE A 23 2.67 -18.24 -1.17
C ILE A 23 3.55 -17.90 0.05
N ASP A 24 4.59 -18.69 0.34
CA ASP A 24 5.54 -18.40 1.42
C ASP A 24 6.29 -17.09 1.15
N ASP A 25 6.79 -16.90 -0.08
CA ASP A 25 7.48 -15.67 -0.50
C ASP A 25 6.58 -14.44 -0.37
N ALA A 26 5.31 -14.54 -0.77
CA ALA A 26 4.34 -13.47 -0.61
C ALA A 26 4.11 -13.13 0.87
N SER A 27 3.83 -14.16 1.68
CA SER A 27 3.57 -14.00 3.12
C SER A 27 4.75 -13.36 3.83
N GLN A 28 5.97 -13.79 3.51
CA GLN A 28 7.19 -13.21 4.02
C GLN A 28 7.33 -11.74 3.60
N PHE A 29 7.10 -11.41 2.32
CA PHE A 29 7.21 -10.04 1.83
C PHE A 29 6.21 -9.09 2.53
N PHE A 30 4.96 -9.50 2.72
CA PHE A 30 3.98 -8.70 3.44
C PHE A 30 4.32 -8.54 4.93
N LEU A 31 4.84 -9.58 5.58
CA LEU A 31 5.32 -9.49 6.96
C LEU A 31 6.50 -8.53 7.09
N GLU A 32 7.47 -8.59 6.17
CA GLU A 32 8.57 -7.64 6.10
C GLU A 32 8.07 -6.19 5.97
N ASN A 33 7.07 -5.96 5.12
CA ASN A 33 6.50 -4.63 4.92
C ASN A 33 5.83 -4.09 6.19
N ARG A 34 5.14 -4.94 6.95
CA ARG A 34 4.58 -4.54 8.26
C ARG A 34 5.66 -4.18 9.28
N ILE A 35 6.76 -4.93 9.32
CA ILE A 35 7.92 -4.60 10.16
C ILE A 35 8.51 -3.24 9.76
N ILE A 36 8.67 -2.99 8.46
CA ILE A 36 9.18 -1.71 7.96
C ILE A 36 8.23 -0.57 8.37
N ALA A 37 6.92 -0.74 8.24
CA ALA A 37 5.92 0.26 8.62
C ALA A 37 5.98 0.62 10.11
N LEU A 38 6.19 -0.38 10.98
CA LEU A 38 6.39 -0.17 12.41
C LEU A 38 7.69 0.61 12.71
N CYS A 39 8.76 0.32 11.97
CA CYS A 39 10.05 1.01 12.11
C CYS A 39 10.06 2.43 11.52
N SER A 40 9.22 2.73 10.52
CA SER A 40 9.13 4.05 9.87
C SER A 40 8.20 5.03 10.58
N GLY A 41 7.45 4.58 11.58
CA GLY A 41 6.53 5.42 12.36
C GLY A 41 7.22 6.52 13.18
N LEU A 42 6.43 7.34 13.87
CA LEU A 42 6.87 8.58 14.53
C LEU A 42 8.06 8.44 15.49
N LYS A 43 8.18 7.32 16.21
CA LYS A 43 9.30 7.08 17.13
C LYS A 43 10.60 6.68 16.41
N GLN A 44 10.51 6.29 15.13
CA GLN A 44 11.59 5.76 14.27
C GLN A 44 12.38 4.59 14.87
N GLN A 45 11.96 4.09 16.02
CA GLN A 45 12.50 2.99 16.79
C GLN A 45 11.33 2.29 17.46
N ILE A 46 11.34 0.96 17.43
CA ILE A 46 10.33 0.13 18.08
C ILE A 46 11.00 -0.95 18.92
N LEU A 47 10.52 -1.14 20.15
CA LEU A 47 11.00 -2.20 21.03
C LEU A 47 10.62 -3.57 20.45
N ARG A 48 11.48 -4.57 20.61
CA ARG A 48 11.16 -5.95 20.20
C ARG A 48 9.83 -6.45 20.77
N LYS A 49 9.51 -6.10 22.03
CA LYS A 49 8.23 -6.48 22.65
C LYS A 49 7.04 -5.83 21.97
N GLU A 50 7.09 -4.53 21.70
CA GLU A 50 6.03 -3.79 20.99
C GLU A 50 5.83 -4.33 19.57
N MET A 51 6.93 -4.57 18.85
CA MET A 51 6.88 -5.17 17.51
C MET A 51 6.24 -6.56 17.53
N LEU A 52 6.65 -7.43 18.45
CA LEU A 52 6.06 -8.76 18.57
C LEU A 52 4.57 -8.67 18.91
N THR A 53 4.16 -7.78 19.80
CA THR A 53 2.74 -7.57 20.14
C THR A 53 1.94 -7.11 18.93
N ALA A 54 2.46 -6.14 18.16
CA ALA A 54 1.80 -5.63 16.96
C ALA A 54 1.65 -6.70 15.85
N LEU A 55 2.59 -7.64 15.73
CA LEU A 55 2.59 -8.66 14.68
C LEU A 55 1.90 -9.98 15.08
N ARG A 56 1.76 -10.27 16.39
CA ARG A 56 1.25 -11.55 16.92
C ARG A 56 -0.20 -11.87 16.56
N ALA A 57 -0.99 -10.89 16.13
CA ALA A 57 -2.35 -11.12 15.67
C ALA A 57 -2.42 -11.96 14.38
N GLU A 58 -1.32 -12.02 13.60
CA GLU A 58 -1.35 -12.57 12.23
C GLU A 58 -0.13 -13.43 11.87
N SER A 59 0.93 -13.49 12.71
CA SER A 59 2.20 -14.12 12.32
C SER A 59 2.90 -14.87 13.45
N GLY A 60 3.50 -16.02 13.11
CA GLY A 60 4.26 -16.85 14.05
C GLY A 60 5.65 -16.26 14.39
N VAL A 61 6.12 -16.47 15.62
CA VAL A 61 7.41 -15.91 16.12
C VAL A 61 8.60 -16.26 15.22
N LYS A 62 8.65 -17.50 14.70
CA LYS A 62 9.71 -17.94 13.78
C LYS A 62 9.70 -17.16 12.46
N ALA A 63 8.51 -16.87 11.93
CA ALA A 63 8.35 -16.09 10.70
C ALA A 63 8.81 -14.64 10.91
N VAL A 64 8.46 -14.04 12.04
CA VAL A 64 8.93 -12.69 12.41
C VAL A 64 10.46 -12.66 12.52
N GLN A 65 11.07 -13.65 13.16
CA GLN A 65 12.53 -13.73 13.26
C GLN A 65 13.21 -13.91 11.89
N LYS A 66 12.63 -14.72 11.00
CA LYS A 66 13.09 -14.88 9.60
C LYS A 66 13.02 -13.54 8.85
N ALA A 67 11.90 -12.82 8.96
CA ALA A 67 11.70 -11.52 8.32
C ALA A 67 12.67 -10.46 8.86
N LEU A 68 12.90 -10.41 10.18
CA LEU A 68 13.90 -9.52 10.78
C LEU A 68 15.31 -9.79 10.25
N SER A 69 15.75 -11.05 10.25
CA SER A 69 17.05 -11.44 9.73
C SER A 69 17.21 -11.08 8.24
N SER A 70 16.15 -11.28 7.45
CA SER A 70 16.09 -10.91 6.03
C SER A 70 16.22 -9.39 5.83
N LEU A 71 15.51 -8.58 6.60
CA LEU A 71 15.57 -7.12 6.50
C LEU A 71 16.92 -6.55 6.96
N VAL A 72 17.57 -7.18 7.95
CA VAL A 72 18.92 -6.82 8.38
C VAL A 72 19.94 -7.15 7.30
N SER A 73 19.86 -8.34 6.68
CA SER A 73 20.80 -8.72 5.62
C SER A 73 20.65 -7.85 4.37
N GLN A 74 19.42 -7.39 4.07
CA GLN A 74 19.16 -6.40 3.02
C GLN A 74 19.61 -4.98 3.41
N GLY A 75 20.00 -4.75 4.67
CA GLY A 75 20.37 -3.44 5.18
C GLY A 75 19.22 -2.44 5.19
N ILE A 76 17.97 -2.90 5.34
CA ILE A 76 16.77 -2.03 5.45
C ILE A 76 16.50 -1.64 6.90
N ILE A 77 16.69 -2.58 7.82
CA ILE A 77 16.57 -2.31 9.26
C ILE A 77 17.90 -2.62 9.96
N LYS A 78 18.06 -2.06 11.16
CA LYS A 78 19.14 -2.41 12.07
C LYS A 78 18.62 -2.51 13.49
N GLN A 79 19.33 -3.30 14.28
CA GLN A 79 19.07 -3.44 15.71
C GLN A 79 19.99 -2.50 16.49
N ARG A 80 19.44 -1.82 17.49
CA ARG A 80 20.19 -1.02 18.47
C ARG A 80 19.72 -1.40 19.88
N GLY A 81 20.44 -2.31 20.53
CA GLY A 81 20.00 -2.91 21.79
C GLY A 81 18.73 -3.72 21.60
N GLU A 82 17.66 -3.41 22.33
CA GLU A 82 16.34 -4.05 22.17
C GLU A 82 15.46 -3.39 21.10
N ASN A 83 15.91 -2.27 20.53
CA ASN A 83 15.15 -1.49 19.56
C ASN A 83 15.50 -1.87 18.12
N TRP A 84 14.50 -1.75 17.25
CA TRP A 84 14.61 -1.92 15.81
C TRP A 84 14.27 -0.61 15.12
N GLN A 85 15.02 -0.27 14.08
CA GLN A 85 14.83 0.96 13.32
C GLN A 85 15.28 0.79 11.87
N LEU A 86 14.90 1.74 11.02
CA LEU A 86 15.48 1.85 9.68
C LEU A 86 17.02 2.03 9.76
N SER A 87 17.72 1.44 8.80
CA SER A 87 19.19 1.39 8.81
C SER A 87 19.85 2.74 8.51
N SER A 88 19.26 3.54 7.62
CA SER A 88 19.74 4.88 7.22
C SER A 88 18.59 5.89 7.14
N SER A 89 18.96 7.17 7.24
CA SER A 89 18.04 8.31 7.14
C SER A 89 18.07 8.93 5.73
N PRO A 90 16.95 9.45 5.20
CA PRO A 90 15.60 9.37 5.77
C PRO A 90 14.99 7.98 5.59
N TYR A 91 15.33 7.27 4.52
CA TYR A 91 14.90 5.90 4.24
C TYR A 91 16.01 5.13 3.49
N PRO A 92 16.31 3.88 3.87
CA PRO A 92 17.26 3.05 3.13
C PRO A 92 16.65 2.53 1.83
N LYS A 93 17.50 2.28 0.82
CA LYS A 93 17.07 1.59 -0.39
C LYS A 93 16.57 0.18 -0.04
N PRO A 94 15.55 -0.36 -0.75
CA PRO A 94 14.87 0.22 -1.91
C PRO A 94 13.61 1.04 -1.54
N LEU A 95 13.51 1.54 -0.31
CA LEU A 95 12.37 2.35 0.13
C LEU A 95 12.44 3.74 -0.46
N THR A 96 11.28 4.25 -0.87
CA THR A 96 11.17 5.55 -1.53
C THR A 96 9.99 6.31 -0.96
N ALA A 97 10.18 7.59 -0.63
CA ALA A 97 9.12 8.46 -0.15
C ALA A 97 8.72 9.52 -1.19
N GLY A 98 7.45 9.90 -1.21
CA GLY A 98 6.95 10.98 -2.06
C GLY A 98 5.43 11.19 -1.94
N VAL A 99 4.88 12.08 -2.75
CA VAL A 99 3.46 12.44 -2.70
C VAL A 99 2.63 11.58 -3.65
N LEU A 100 1.56 10.98 -3.16
CA LEU A 100 0.69 10.09 -3.93
C LEU A 100 -0.28 10.87 -4.83
N THR A 101 -0.19 10.63 -6.14
CA THR A 101 -1.17 11.08 -7.12
C THR A 101 -2.05 9.92 -7.57
N VAL A 102 -3.33 9.95 -7.22
CA VAL A 102 -4.29 8.89 -7.58
C VAL A 102 -5.02 9.25 -8.85
N ASN A 103 -5.23 8.27 -9.72
CA ASN A 103 -6.06 8.35 -10.90
C ASN A 103 -7.51 7.96 -10.55
N PRO A 104 -8.54 8.53 -11.20
CA PRO A 104 -9.93 8.12 -10.99
C PRO A 104 -10.22 6.61 -11.20
N ARG A 105 -9.32 5.89 -11.88
CA ARG A 105 -9.38 4.43 -12.02
C ARG A 105 -8.76 3.65 -10.84
N GLY A 106 -8.38 4.31 -9.75
CA GLY A 106 -7.89 3.67 -8.50
C GLY A 106 -6.38 3.46 -8.40
N PHE A 107 -5.65 3.37 -9.51
CA PHE A 107 -4.17 3.31 -9.48
C PHE A 107 -3.54 4.70 -9.29
N GLY A 108 -2.24 4.77 -9.04
CA GLY A 108 -1.55 6.04 -8.83
C GLY A 108 -0.05 6.01 -9.02
N PHE A 109 0.56 7.17 -8.81
CA PHE A 109 1.99 7.42 -8.95
C PHE A 109 2.53 8.17 -7.75
N VAL A 110 3.77 7.88 -7.37
CA VAL A 110 4.45 8.64 -6.32
C VAL A 110 5.33 9.71 -6.97
N ALA A 111 4.95 10.97 -6.78
CA ALA A 111 5.76 12.11 -7.15
C ALA A 111 6.97 12.16 -6.22
N LEU A 112 8.14 11.93 -6.79
CA LEU A 112 9.39 11.84 -6.06
C LEU A 112 10.04 13.23 -5.97
N PRO A 113 10.60 13.61 -4.80
CA PRO A 113 11.16 14.94 -4.61
C PRO A 113 12.26 15.25 -5.64
N HIS A 114 12.33 16.52 -6.05
CA HIS A 114 13.39 17.02 -6.92
C HIS A 114 14.69 17.09 -6.12
N LEU A 115 15.57 16.10 -6.32
CA LEU A 115 16.91 16.08 -5.74
C LEU A 115 17.95 16.47 -6.82
N PRO A 116 18.97 17.26 -6.48
CA PRO A 116 20.06 17.56 -7.40
C PRO A 116 20.75 16.25 -7.84
N GLY A 117 20.91 16.05 -9.15
CA GLY A 117 21.48 14.83 -9.75
C GLY A 117 20.44 13.80 -10.18
N ARG A 118 19.15 14.01 -9.90
CA ARG A 118 18.07 13.13 -10.36
C ARG A 118 17.63 13.50 -11.77
N SER A 119 17.78 12.57 -12.72
CA SER A 119 17.35 12.83 -14.10
C SER A 119 15.82 12.89 -14.19
N SER A 120 15.28 13.79 -15.02
CA SER A 120 13.85 13.86 -15.35
C SER A 120 13.30 12.60 -16.03
N ARG A 121 14.15 11.61 -16.33
CA ARG A 121 13.79 10.33 -16.96
C ARG A 121 13.48 9.22 -15.95
N GLU A 122 13.71 9.45 -14.65
CA GLU A 122 13.32 8.47 -13.64
C GLU A 122 11.79 8.35 -13.59
N LYS A 123 11.29 7.15 -13.92
CA LYS A 123 9.86 6.87 -13.92
C LYS A 123 9.33 6.90 -12.49
N GLU A 124 8.23 7.59 -12.29
CA GLU A 124 7.51 7.59 -11.01
C GLU A 124 7.07 6.17 -10.63
N PRO A 125 7.21 5.77 -9.35
CA PRO A 125 6.68 4.52 -8.83
C PRO A 125 5.20 4.38 -9.15
N TYR A 126 4.85 3.34 -9.91
CA TYR A 126 3.47 2.98 -10.20
C TYR A 126 2.91 2.12 -9.06
N ILE A 127 1.76 2.50 -8.51
CA ILE A 127 1.04 1.75 -7.49
C ILE A 127 -0.30 1.30 -8.07
N ALA A 128 -0.55 0.00 -8.04
CA ALA A 128 -1.85 -0.56 -8.42
C ALA A 128 -2.89 -0.29 -7.32
N GLU A 129 -4.18 -0.28 -7.67
CA GLU A 129 -5.28 0.02 -6.74
C GLU A 129 -5.22 -0.84 -5.47
N GLU A 130 -4.98 -2.14 -5.63
CA GLU A 130 -4.87 -3.10 -4.53
C GLU A 130 -3.64 -2.93 -3.63
N ALA A 131 -2.67 -2.11 -4.06
CA ALA A 131 -1.40 -1.88 -3.37
C ALA A 131 -1.31 -0.48 -2.73
N MET A 132 -2.43 0.25 -2.71
CA MET A 132 -2.55 1.58 -2.10
C MET A 132 -2.53 1.56 -0.57
N ASN A 133 -2.93 0.44 0.06
CA ASN A 133 -3.00 0.27 1.51
C ASN A 133 -3.65 1.47 2.25
N GLY A 134 -4.81 1.90 1.75
CA GLY A 134 -5.59 2.98 2.36
C GLY A 134 -5.04 4.39 2.15
N ALA A 135 -3.92 4.54 1.43
CA ALA A 135 -3.45 5.87 1.04
C ALA A 135 -4.39 6.50 0.00
N ILE A 136 -4.60 7.79 0.13
CA ILE A 136 -5.44 8.59 -0.76
C ILE A 136 -4.62 9.67 -1.47
N HIS A 137 -5.24 10.33 -2.43
CA HIS A 137 -4.60 11.40 -3.16
C HIS A 137 -4.06 12.50 -2.23
N GLY A 138 -2.80 12.88 -2.43
CA GLY A 138 -2.13 13.95 -1.68
C GLY A 138 -1.33 13.45 -0.47
N ASP A 139 -1.52 12.20 -0.02
CA ASP A 139 -0.74 11.64 1.06
C ASP A 139 0.76 11.60 0.72
N GLN A 140 1.60 11.89 1.70
CA GLN A 140 3.01 11.55 1.62
C GLN A 140 3.19 10.10 2.06
N VAL A 141 3.65 9.24 1.16
CA VAL A 141 3.73 7.80 1.36
C VAL A 141 5.17 7.29 1.29
N LEU A 142 5.44 6.21 2.02
CA LEU A 142 6.63 5.37 1.87
C LEU A 142 6.27 4.14 1.05
N VAL A 143 7.03 3.86 -0.01
CA VAL A 143 6.77 2.73 -0.92
C VAL A 143 7.97 1.81 -1.07
N ARG A 144 7.69 0.54 -1.40
CA ARG A 144 8.70 -0.49 -1.73
C ARG A 144 8.33 -1.15 -3.06
N PRO A 145 9.29 -1.45 -3.95
CA PRO A 145 9.01 -2.19 -5.17
C PRO A 145 8.59 -3.63 -4.84
N PHE A 146 7.67 -4.19 -5.61
CA PHE A 146 7.40 -5.63 -5.54
C PHE A 146 8.61 -6.42 -6.04
N PRO A 147 8.98 -7.54 -5.38
CA PRO A 147 9.98 -8.45 -5.90
C PRO A 147 9.50 -9.06 -7.21
N ALA A 148 10.43 -9.40 -8.11
CA ALA A 148 10.10 -9.91 -9.44
C ALA A 148 9.17 -11.14 -9.41
N SER A 149 9.26 -11.98 -8.38
CA SER A 149 8.39 -13.14 -8.17
C SER A 149 6.93 -12.80 -7.88
N LEU A 150 6.65 -11.61 -7.33
CA LEU A 150 5.30 -11.15 -6.95
C LEU A 150 4.73 -10.11 -7.92
N GLN A 151 5.51 -9.68 -8.92
CA GLN A 151 5.03 -8.72 -9.91
C GLN A 151 3.94 -9.31 -10.78
N ARG A 152 2.85 -8.54 -10.94
CA ARG A 152 1.76 -8.86 -11.87
C ARG A 152 1.94 -8.07 -13.16
N GLY A 153 2.29 -8.77 -14.24
CA GLY A 153 2.49 -8.18 -15.57
C GLY A 153 3.92 -7.68 -15.78
N ASN A 154 4.13 -6.95 -16.88
CA ASN A 154 5.47 -6.53 -17.33
C ASN A 154 5.90 -5.16 -16.80
N ARG A 155 5.05 -4.48 -16.01
CA ARG A 155 5.33 -3.15 -15.49
C ARG A 155 5.79 -3.29 -14.03
N PRO A 156 6.99 -2.80 -13.67
CA PRO A 156 7.39 -2.70 -12.28
C PRO A 156 6.35 -1.91 -11.48
N SER A 157 5.86 -2.51 -10.40
CA SER A 157 4.89 -1.93 -9.48
C SER A 157 5.47 -1.82 -8.08
N TYR A 158 4.87 -0.92 -7.30
CA TYR A 158 5.20 -0.64 -5.92
C TYR A 158 3.99 -0.87 -5.03
N ILE A 159 4.27 -1.06 -3.74
CA ILE A 159 3.28 -1.12 -2.67
C ILE A 159 3.54 0.00 -1.67
N VAL A 160 2.46 0.61 -1.19
CA VAL A 160 2.51 1.56 -0.07
C VAL A 160 2.76 0.79 1.22
N ILE A 161 3.84 1.13 1.91
CA ILE A 161 4.24 0.52 3.18
C ILE A 161 3.61 1.24 4.35
N SER A 162 3.66 2.58 4.34
CA SER A 162 3.12 3.42 5.39
C SER A 162 2.84 4.82 4.85
N ILE A 163 1.91 5.52 5.48
CA ILE A 163 1.66 6.94 5.24
C ILE A 163 2.55 7.74 6.20
N ILE A 164 3.43 8.57 5.66
CA ILE A 164 4.36 9.42 6.42
C ILE A 164 3.62 10.65 6.93
N THR A 165 2.92 11.32 6.02
CA THR A 165 2.13 12.53 6.30
C THR A 165 0.78 12.37 5.61
N PRO A 166 -0.29 12.07 6.36
CA PRO A 166 -1.62 11.98 5.78
C PRO A 166 -2.15 13.37 5.46
N VAL A 167 -2.92 13.48 4.37
CA VAL A 167 -3.84 14.62 4.22
C VAL A 167 -5.01 14.48 5.20
N PRO A 168 -5.71 15.57 5.57
CA PRO A 168 -6.87 15.47 6.44
C PRO A 168 -7.91 14.48 5.91
N ASP A 169 -8.49 13.68 6.80
CA ASP A 169 -9.57 12.73 6.47
C ASP A 169 -10.91 13.44 6.34
N ILE A 170 -10.94 14.45 5.48
CA ILE A 170 -12.08 15.31 5.25
C ILE A 170 -12.30 15.39 3.75
N LEU A 171 -13.55 15.23 3.32
CA LEU A 171 -13.92 15.45 1.92
C LEU A 171 -15.25 16.15 1.79
N CYS A 172 -15.42 16.83 0.66
CA CYS A 172 -16.68 17.41 0.22
C CYS A 172 -17.32 16.51 -0.83
N GLY A 173 -18.64 16.46 -0.82
CA GLY A 173 -19.38 15.66 -1.78
C GLY A 173 -20.89 15.82 -1.66
N ILE A 174 -21.61 15.04 -2.44
CA ILE A 174 -23.07 15.02 -2.44
C ILE A 174 -23.57 13.85 -1.61
N LEU A 175 -24.44 14.15 -0.63
CA LEU A 175 -25.14 13.14 0.15
C LEU A 175 -26.18 12.44 -0.72
N ARG A 176 -26.13 11.11 -0.77
CA ARG A 176 -27.07 10.27 -1.51
C ARG A 176 -27.68 9.23 -0.60
N GLU A 177 -28.98 9.02 -0.75
CA GLU A 177 -29.67 7.89 -0.13
C GLU A 177 -29.84 6.77 -1.14
N LYS A 178 -29.37 5.56 -0.80
CA LYS A 178 -29.53 4.36 -1.62
C LYS A 178 -29.98 3.21 -0.75
N ARG A 179 -31.20 2.72 -0.98
CA ARG A 179 -31.81 1.60 -0.22
C ARG A 179 -31.79 1.83 1.30
N GLY A 180 -32.15 3.04 1.74
CA GLY A 180 -32.19 3.42 3.15
C GLY A 180 -30.82 3.60 3.82
N ARG A 181 -29.73 3.59 3.06
CA ARG A 181 -28.37 3.91 3.52
C ARG A 181 -27.93 5.25 2.95
N PHE A 182 -27.27 6.04 3.78
CA PHE A 182 -26.71 7.33 3.38
C PHE A 182 -25.24 7.15 3.02
N GLN A 183 -24.84 7.77 1.90
CA GLN A 183 -23.47 7.75 1.44
C GLN A 183 -23.10 9.09 0.82
N VAL A 184 -21.87 9.55 1.02
CA VAL A 184 -21.33 10.74 0.36
C VAL A 184 -20.50 10.30 -0.83
N SER A 185 -20.84 10.84 -2.00
CA SER A 185 -20.02 10.73 -3.21
C SER A 185 -19.07 11.92 -3.28
N PRO A 186 -17.74 11.71 -3.24
CA PRO A 186 -16.77 12.81 -3.30
C PRO A 186 -16.89 13.62 -4.59
N ASP A 187 -16.65 14.93 -4.49
CA ASP A 187 -16.57 15.80 -5.67
C ASP A 187 -15.27 15.59 -6.47
N ASP A 188 -14.18 15.20 -5.78
CA ASP A 188 -12.91 14.89 -6.41
C ASP A 188 -12.91 13.46 -6.97
N SER A 189 -12.93 13.35 -8.31
CA SER A 189 -12.88 12.07 -9.03
C SER A 189 -11.67 11.18 -8.71
N ARG A 190 -10.60 11.73 -8.11
CA ARG A 190 -9.42 10.97 -7.67
C ARG A 190 -9.65 10.18 -6.38
N ILE A 191 -10.81 10.36 -5.74
CA ILE A 191 -11.27 9.58 -4.59
C ILE A 191 -12.35 8.60 -5.10
N PRO A 192 -11.99 7.38 -5.52
CA PRO A 192 -12.91 6.47 -6.22
C PRO A 192 -13.87 5.70 -5.31
N PHE A 193 -13.96 6.06 -4.01
CA PHE A 193 -14.83 5.40 -3.03
C PHE A 193 -15.89 6.37 -2.49
N THR A 194 -16.93 5.81 -1.89
CA THR A 194 -17.96 6.58 -1.17
C THR A 194 -17.83 6.38 0.33
N ILE A 195 -18.20 7.40 1.10
CA ILE A 195 -18.22 7.30 2.57
C ILE A 195 -19.64 6.96 3.01
N ALA A 196 -19.79 5.87 3.77
CA ALA A 196 -21.07 5.56 4.43
C ALA A 196 -21.28 6.51 5.61
N VAL A 197 -22.50 7.01 5.77
CA VAL A 197 -22.89 7.92 6.87
C VAL A 197 -24.05 7.29 7.62
N GLU A 198 -23.96 7.24 8.94
CA GLU A 198 -25.04 6.75 9.77
C GLU A 198 -26.18 7.77 9.84
N LYS A 199 -27.42 7.28 9.95
CA LYS A 199 -28.60 8.18 9.95
C LYS A 199 -28.57 9.18 11.12
N THR A 200 -27.97 8.79 12.24
CA THR A 200 -27.80 9.63 13.43
C THR A 200 -26.79 10.77 13.22
N GLU A 201 -25.91 10.66 12.23
CA GLU A 201 -24.83 11.61 11.94
C GLU A 201 -25.19 12.57 10.80
N LEU A 202 -26.43 12.51 10.28
CA LEU A 202 -26.86 13.39 9.19
C LEU A 202 -26.97 14.85 9.59
N LEU A 203 -27.12 15.17 10.88
CA LEU A 203 -27.22 16.54 11.39
C LEU A 203 -28.28 17.40 10.64
N GLY A 204 -29.36 16.76 10.16
CA GLY A 204 -30.43 17.42 9.40
C GLY A 204 -30.22 17.51 7.88
N ALA A 205 -29.08 17.05 7.36
CA ALA A 205 -28.80 16.97 5.93
C ALA A 205 -29.75 15.99 5.23
N LYS A 206 -30.12 16.33 3.99
CA LYS A 206 -31.02 15.55 3.14
C LYS A 206 -30.27 15.04 1.92
N ALA A 207 -30.79 13.97 1.32
CA ALA A 207 -30.26 13.48 0.06
C ALA A 207 -30.31 14.58 -1.01
N GLY A 208 -29.18 14.82 -1.68
CA GLY A 208 -28.98 15.91 -2.62
C GLY A 208 -28.14 17.08 -2.07
N ASP A 209 -28.00 17.20 -0.76
CA ASP A 209 -27.23 18.29 -0.15
C ASP A 209 -25.73 18.10 -0.40
N ALA A 210 -25.04 19.22 -0.63
CA ALA A 210 -23.59 19.29 -0.57
C ALA A 210 -23.15 19.28 0.90
N VAL A 211 -22.30 18.33 1.25
CA VAL A 211 -21.87 18.10 2.63
C VAL A 211 -20.35 17.99 2.70
N GLN A 212 -19.81 18.35 3.86
CA GLN A 212 -18.45 18.05 4.25
C GLN A 212 -18.50 16.92 5.28
N VAL A 213 -17.70 15.88 5.08
CA VAL A 213 -17.63 14.74 6.00
C VAL A 213 -16.21 14.49 6.43
N GLN A 214 -16.06 14.13 7.71
CA GLN A 214 -14.84 13.55 8.25
C GLN A 214 -14.99 12.02 8.22
N PHE A 215 -13.94 11.30 7.84
CA PHE A 215 -13.94 9.84 7.81
C PHE A 215 -12.73 9.27 8.54
N SER A 216 -12.70 7.95 8.70
CA SER A 216 -11.55 7.22 9.23
C SER A 216 -11.12 6.17 8.23
N ARG A 217 -9.82 6.07 7.97
CA ARG A 217 -9.22 5.01 7.17
C ARG A 217 -9.02 3.77 8.04
N GLN A 218 -9.26 2.59 7.50
CA GLN A 218 -8.77 1.36 8.13
C GLN A 218 -7.30 1.19 7.74
N HIS A 219 -6.42 1.19 8.74
CA HIS A 219 -4.97 0.99 8.60
C HIS A 219 -4.56 -0.41 9.03
#